data_AF-A0A1I6AJ81-F1
#
_entry.id   AF-A0A1I6AJ81-F1
#
_cell.length_a   1.000
_cell.length_b   1.000
_cell.length_c   1.000
_cell.angle_alpha   90.00
_cell.angle_beta   90.00
_cell.angle_gamma   90.00
#
_symmetry.space_group_name_H-M   'P 1'
#
loop_
_entity.id
_entity.type
_entity.pdbx_description
1 polymer ?
#
loop_
_entity_poly.entity_id
_entity_poly.type
_entity_poly.pdbx_seq_one_letter_code
_entity_poly.pdbx_strand_id
1 'polypeptide(L)'
;MTHSPTARLIADALDASGKTQREVAEEVGFPRQNVISMLRSGEMRLPIERAPALAHALGIDEKTLIRTAMTEYMPETWNALTGAGSAFPEILINVKGPAPMIEQLKDFC
;
A
#
# COMPACT_ATOMS: atom_id res chain seq x y z
N MET A 1 6.45 -16.13 -19.55
CA MET A 1 6.91 -16.04 -18.15
C MET A 1 6.87 -14.58 -17.76
N THR A 2 5.98 -14.21 -16.85
CA THR A 2 5.83 -12.81 -16.44
C THR A 2 7.02 -12.41 -15.58
N HIS A 3 7.71 -11.33 -15.93
CA HIS A 3 8.88 -10.84 -15.18
C HIS A 3 8.51 -9.96 -13.97
N SER A 4 7.23 -9.61 -13.83
CA SER A 4 6.74 -8.77 -12.73
C SER A 4 6.66 -9.58 -11.42
N PRO A 5 7.43 -9.23 -10.37
CA PRO A 5 7.30 -9.86 -9.06
C PRO A 5 5.90 -9.68 -8.46
N THR A 6 5.24 -8.54 -8.70
CA THR A 6 3.87 -8.30 -8.23
C THR A 6 2.87 -9.22 -8.93
N ALA A 7 2.94 -9.35 -10.26
CA ALA A 7 2.05 -10.24 -11.01
C ALA A 7 2.22 -11.70 -10.57
N ARG A 8 3.48 -12.12 -10.32
CA ARG A 8 3.77 -13.46 -9.81
C ARG A 8 3.17 -13.69 -8.41
N LEU A 9 3.34 -12.73 -7.50
CA LEU A 9 2.75 -12.82 -6.17
C LEU A 9 1.22 -12.93 -6.23
N ILE A 10 0.58 -12.14 -7.10
CA ILE A 10 -0.88 -12.21 -7.32
C ILE A 10 -1.28 -13.57 -7.92
N ALA A 11 -0.52 -14.08 -8.89
CA ALA A 11 -0.79 -15.37 -9.51
C ALA A 11 -0.70 -16.52 -8.50
N ASP A 12 0.37 -16.55 -7.70
CA ASP A 12 0.57 -17.56 -6.66
C ASP A 12 -0.54 -17.48 -5.60
N ALA A 13 -0.95 -16.26 -5.21
CA ALA A 13 -2.05 -16.04 -4.27
C ALA A 13 -3.42 -16.46 -4.82
N LEU A 14 -3.69 -16.19 -6.11
CA LEU A 14 -4.91 -16.65 -6.79
C LEU A 14 -4.99 -18.18 -6.80
N ASP A 15 -3.89 -18.84 -7.18
CA ASP A 15 -3.81 -20.30 -7.24
C ASP A 15 -3.97 -20.94 -5.85
N ALA A 16 -3.45 -20.30 -4.79
CA ALA A 16 -3.61 -20.73 -3.41
C ALA A 16 -5.01 -20.46 -2.82
N SER A 17 -5.69 -19.40 -3.26
CA SER A 17 -6.99 -18.99 -2.69
C SER A 17 -8.13 -19.96 -3.01
N GLY A 18 -8.00 -20.75 -4.09
CA GLY A 18 -9.07 -21.61 -4.59
C GLY A 18 -10.27 -20.86 -5.19
N LYS A 19 -10.25 -19.52 -5.20
CA LYS A 19 -11.30 -18.67 -5.75
C LYS A 19 -11.15 -18.55 -7.27
N THR A 20 -12.28 -18.43 -7.96
CA THR A 20 -12.28 -18.10 -9.39
C THR A 20 -11.92 -16.62 -9.58
N GLN A 21 -11.35 -16.28 -10.75
CA GLN A 21 -11.03 -14.90 -11.09
C GLN A 21 -12.25 -13.97 -11.06
N ARG A 22 -13.44 -14.52 -11.37
CA ARG A 22 -14.71 -13.79 -11.33
C ARG A 22 -15.10 -13.43 -9.89
N GLU A 23 -15.02 -14.38 -8.96
CA GLU A 23 -15.33 -14.13 -7.54
C GLU A 23 -14.41 -13.06 -6.96
N VAL A 24 -13.10 -13.14 -7.23
CA VAL A 24 -12.14 -12.12 -6.78
C VAL A 24 -12.44 -10.76 -7.40
N ALA A 25 -12.79 -10.70 -8.69
CA ALA A 25 -13.13 -9.43 -9.34
C ALA A 25 -14.37 -8.76 -8.71
N GLU A 26 -15.38 -9.56 -8.37
CA GLU A 26 -16.61 -9.11 -7.71
C GLU A 26 -16.33 -8.62 -6.27
N GLU A 27 -15.54 -9.36 -5.50
CA GLU A 27 -15.19 -9.03 -4.11
C GLU A 27 -14.36 -7.74 -4.01
N VAL A 28 -13.41 -7.53 -4.93
CA VAL A 28 -12.57 -6.32 -4.97
C VAL A 28 -13.31 -5.12 -5.58
N GLY A 29 -14.42 -5.38 -6.29
CA GLY A 29 -15.21 -4.37 -6.98
C GLY A 29 -14.50 -3.79 -8.21
N PHE A 30 -13.82 -4.64 -9.00
CA PHE A 30 -13.22 -4.20 -10.25
C PHE A 30 -14.30 -3.95 -11.32
N PRO A 31 -14.23 -2.84 -12.07
CA PRO A 31 -15.26 -2.48 -13.04
C PRO A 31 -15.28 -3.38 -14.28
N ARG A 32 -14.18 -4.09 -14.57
CA ARG A 32 -14.06 -4.99 -15.71
C ARG A 32 -13.65 -6.38 -15.25
N GLN A 33 -14.28 -7.40 -15.80
CA GLN A 33 -14.05 -8.81 -15.44
C GLN A 33 -12.65 -9.32 -15.81
N ASN A 34 -11.99 -8.71 -16.79
CA ASN A 34 -10.65 -9.10 -17.25
C ASN A 34 -9.51 -8.50 -16.42
N VAL A 35 -9.80 -7.69 -15.39
CA VAL A 35 -8.73 -7.06 -14.58
C VAL A 35 -7.89 -8.13 -13.89
N ILE A 36 -8.51 -9.14 -13.27
CA ILE A 36 -7.78 -10.19 -12.56
C ILE A 36 -6.87 -10.99 -13.50
N SER A 37 -7.33 -11.31 -14.72
CA SER A 37 -6.49 -12.01 -15.70
C SER A 37 -5.29 -11.16 -16.13
N MET A 38 -5.48 -9.86 -16.36
CA MET A 38 -4.40 -8.94 -16.75
C MET A 38 -3.40 -8.69 -15.61
N LEU A 39 -3.87 -8.66 -14.36
CA LEU A 39 -3.00 -8.58 -13.18
C LEU A 39 -2.17 -9.86 -13.02
N ARG A 40 -2.80 -11.03 -13.22
CA ARG A 40 -2.13 -12.34 -13.17
C ARG A 40 -1.06 -12.48 -14.27
N SER A 41 -1.37 -12.04 -15.49
CA SER A 41 -0.42 -12.09 -16.62
C SER A 41 0.60 -10.95 -16.60
N GLY A 42 0.41 -9.93 -15.76
CA GLY A 42 1.27 -8.74 -15.68
C GLY A 42 1.10 -7.76 -16.84
N GLU A 43 0.05 -7.91 -17.66
CA GLU A 43 -0.33 -6.95 -18.71
C GLU A 43 -0.79 -5.61 -18.13
N MET A 44 -1.29 -5.63 -16.89
CA MET A 44 -1.71 -4.44 -16.15
C MET A 44 -0.98 -4.39 -14.80
N ARG A 45 -0.58 -3.18 -14.39
CA ARG A 45 -0.07 -2.94 -13.03
C ARG A 45 -1.20 -2.93 -12.02
N LEU A 46 -0.94 -3.47 -10.83
CA LEU A 46 -1.86 -3.37 -9.70
C LEU A 46 -2.06 -1.90 -9.32
N PRO A 47 -3.30 -1.38 -9.34
CA PRO A 47 -3.57 -0.07 -8.78
C PRO A 47 -3.34 -0.11 -7.26
N ILE A 48 -2.43 0.72 -6.75
CA ILE A 48 -1.97 0.67 -5.36
C ILE A 48 -3.13 0.91 -4.38
N GLU A 49 -4.08 1.74 -4.75
CA GLU A 49 -5.31 2.01 -3.98
C GLU A 49 -6.23 0.78 -3.85
N ARG A 50 -6.10 -0.21 -4.73
CA ARG A 50 -6.84 -1.47 -4.69
C ARG A 50 -6.06 -2.62 -4.06
N ALA A 51 -4.78 -2.43 -3.77
CA ALA A 51 -3.94 -3.47 -3.17
C ALA A 51 -4.50 -4.02 -1.85
N PRO A 52 -5.02 -3.20 -0.89
CA PRO A 52 -5.59 -3.74 0.34
C PRO A 52 -6.80 -4.65 0.09
N ALA A 53 -7.74 -4.19 -0.75
CA ALA A 53 -8.94 -4.95 -1.10
C ALA A 53 -8.59 -6.27 -1.81
N LEU A 54 -7.62 -6.25 -2.73
CA LEU A 54 -7.15 -7.45 -3.41
C LEU A 54 -6.45 -8.42 -2.46
N ALA A 55 -5.61 -7.92 -1.56
CA ALA A 55 -4.94 -8.74 -0.56
C ALA A 55 -5.94 -9.41 0.39
N HIS A 56 -6.97 -8.69 0.83
CA HIS A 56 -8.06 -9.26 1.61
C HIS A 56 -8.80 -10.37 0.86
N ALA A 57 -9.18 -10.11 -0.39
CA ALA A 57 -9.88 -11.08 -1.22
C ALA A 57 -9.05 -12.35 -1.48
N LEU A 58 -7.72 -12.22 -1.59
CA LEU A 58 -6.81 -13.34 -1.81
C LEU A 58 -6.30 -13.97 -0.51
N GLY A 59 -6.61 -13.41 0.67
CA GLY A 59 -6.15 -13.91 1.96
C GLY A 59 -4.64 -13.77 2.18
N ILE A 60 -4.00 -12.78 1.57
CA ILE A 60 -2.56 -12.50 1.72
C ILE A 60 -2.32 -11.24 2.55
N ASP A 61 -1.11 -11.13 3.12
CA ASP A 61 -0.72 -9.95 3.88
C ASP A 61 -0.67 -8.70 2.97
N GLU A 62 -1.48 -7.69 3.32
CA GLU A 62 -1.61 -6.44 2.57
C GLU A 62 -0.27 -5.72 2.44
N LYS A 63 0.53 -5.70 3.52
CA LYS A 63 1.83 -5.01 3.54
C LYS A 63 2.81 -5.65 2.58
N THR A 64 2.76 -6.98 2.44
CA THR A 64 3.61 -7.74 1.51
C THR A 64 3.24 -7.43 0.06
N LEU A 65 1.95 -7.40 -0.26
CA LEU A 65 1.50 -7.05 -1.62
C LEU A 65 1.87 -5.60 -1.97
N ILE A 66 1.56 -4.65 -1.07
CA ILE A 66 1.85 -3.23 -1.27
C ILE A 66 3.35 -2.98 -1.39
N ARG A 67 4.16 -3.58 -0.50
CA ARG A 67 5.63 -3.47 -0.58
C ARG A 67 6.16 -3.94 -1.92
N THR A 68 5.70 -5.11 -2.38
CA THR A 68 6.16 -5.68 -3.66
C THR A 68 5.79 -4.76 -4.82
N ALA A 69 4.54 -4.30 -4.85
CA ALA A 69 4.05 -3.39 -5.88
C ALA A 69 4.77 -2.03 -5.86
N MET A 70 4.99 -1.43 -4.69
CA MET A 70 5.68 -0.15 -4.56
C MET A 70 7.16 -0.25 -4.92
N THR A 71 7.84 -1.33 -4.50
CA THR A 71 9.25 -1.56 -4.84
C THR A 71 9.43 -1.72 -6.36
N GLU A 72 8.46 -2.37 -7.03
CA GLU A 72 8.49 -2.57 -8.48
C GLU A 72 8.11 -1.31 -9.27
N TYR A 73 7.03 -0.64 -8.89
CA TYR A 73 6.44 0.44 -9.70
C TYR A 73 7.02 1.81 -9.36
N MET A 74 7.40 2.04 -8.09
CA MET A 74 7.78 3.34 -7.55
C MET A 74 8.93 3.20 -6.52
N PRO A 75 10.10 2.66 -6.93
CA PRO A 75 11.19 2.37 -6.01
C PRO A 75 11.68 3.60 -5.24
N GLU A 76 11.79 4.76 -5.89
CA GLU A 76 12.20 6.01 -5.23
C GLU A 76 11.22 6.46 -4.14
N THR A 77 9.92 6.38 -4.42
CA THR A 77 8.87 6.71 -3.43
C THR A 77 8.89 5.72 -2.28
N TRP A 78 9.06 4.42 -2.56
CA TRP A 78 9.17 3.41 -1.52
C TRP A 78 10.41 3.62 -0.64
N ASN A 79 11.55 3.98 -1.23
CA ASN A 79 12.78 4.28 -0.50
C ASN A 79 12.64 5.51 0.40
N ALA A 80 11.94 6.55 -0.08
CA ALA A 80 11.64 7.75 0.72
C ALA A 80 10.74 7.42 1.92
N LEU A 81 9.75 6.53 1.76
CA LEU A 81 8.86 6.11 2.84
C LEU A 81 9.55 5.18 3.86
N THR A 82 10.40 4.28 3.38
CA THR A 82 11.06 3.26 4.23
C THR A 82 12.37 3.73 4.85
N GLY A 83 12.84 4.93 4.50
CA GLY A 83 13.99 5.55 5.16
C GLY A 83 15.31 4.84 4.88
N ALA A 84 15.43 4.10 3.79
CA ALA A 84 16.69 3.43 3.39
C ALA A 84 17.88 4.39 3.18
N GLY A 85 17.65 5.71 3.29
CA GLY A 85 18.69 6.74 3.30
C GLY A 85 18.32 8.05 4.02
N SER A 86 17.36 8.07 4.94
CA SER A 86 17.21 9.25 5.80
C SER A 86 16.69 8.86 7.18
N ALA A 87 17.56 9.03 8.17
CA ALA A 87 17.11 9.31 9.52
C ALA A 87 16.20 10.54 9.40
N PHE A 88 14.90 10.39 9.68
CA PHE A 88 14.09 11.54 10.03
C PHE A 88 14.80 12.15 11.25
N PRO A 89 15.42 13.34 11.18
CA PRO A 89 15.77 14.01 12.42
C PRO A 89 14.46 14.13 13.18
N GLU A 90 14.44 13.74 14.46
CA GLU A 90 13.30 13.98 15.32
C GLU A 90 12.82 15.41 15.08
N ILE A 91 11.68 15.57 14.42
CA ILE A 91 11.07 16.87 14.26
C ILE A 91 10.61 17.23 15.67
N LEU A 92 11.47 17.92 16.42
CA LEU A 92 11.07 18.76 17.53
C LEU A 92 10.05 19.73 16.95
N ILE A 93 8.76 19.41 17.11
CA ILE A 93 7.67 20.34 16.85
C ILE A 93 7.86 21.47 17.86
N ASN A 94 8.66 22.47 17.50
CA ASN A 94 8.75 23.71 18.24
C ASN A 94 7.45 24.47 17.97
N VAL A 95 6.43 24.19 18.78
CA VAL A 95 5.24 25.03 18.86
C VAL A 95 5.71 26.40 19.32
N LYS A 96 5.99 27.29 18.36
CA LYS A 96 6.28 28.69 18.63
C LYS A 96 4.95 29.39 18.97
N GLY A 97 4.35 28.99 20.09
CA GLY A 97 3.29 29.75 20.72
C GLY A 97 3.88 31.06 21.24
N PRO A 98 3.21 32.21 21.06
CA PRO A 98 3.68 33.45 21.69
C PRO A 98 3.72 33.24 23.21
N ALA A 99 4.89 33.50 23.80
CA ALA A 99 5.15 33.42 25.24
C ALA A 99 4.06 34.02 26.17
N PRO A 100 3.32 35.10 25.83
CA PRO A 100 2.34 35.66 26.76
C PRO A 100 1.11 34.78 27.07
N MET A 101 0.86 33.68 26.35
CA MET A 101 -0.32 32.83 26.62
C MET A 101 -0.08 31.78 27.73
N ILE A 102 1.18 31.47 28.07
CA ILE A 102 1.49 30.50 29.14
C ILE A 102 1.36 31.12 30.53
N GLU A 103 1.52 32.44 30.66
CA GLU A 103 1.41 33.14 31.94
C GLU A 103 -0.05 33.27 32.42
N GLN A 104 -0.99 33.49 31.51
CA GLN A 104 -2.42 33.61 31.85
C GLN A 104 -3.07 32.32 32.37
N LEU A 105 -2.45 31.15 32.16
CA LEU A 105 -2.97 29.88 32.64
C LEU A 105 -2.57 29.59 34.10
N LYS A 106 -1.57 30.29 34.65
CA LYS A 106 -1.13 30.12 36.04
C LYS A 106 -2.01 30.87 37.04
N ASP A 107 -2.76 31.87 36.59
CA ASP A 107 -3.66 32.66 37.44
C ASP A 107 -5.05 31.99 37.62
N PHE A 108 -5.29 30.83 37.00
CA PHE A 108 -6.59 30.14 37.00
C PHE A 108 -6.61 28.81 37.79
N CYS A 109 -5.50 28.43 38.44
CA CYS A 109 -5.41 27.31 39.38
C CYS A 109 -4.95 27.81 40.75
#